data_AF-A0A1X0WP72-F1
#
_entry.id   AF-A0A1X0WP72-F1
#
_cell.length_a   1.000
_cell.length_b   1.000
_cell.length_c   1.000
_cell.angle_alpha   90.00
_cell.angle_beta   90.00
_cell.angle_gamma   90.00
#
_symmetry.space_group_name_H-M   'P 1'
#
loop_
_entity.id
_entity.type
_entity.pdbx_description
1 polymer ?
#
loop_
_entity_poly.entity_id
_entity_poly.type
_entity_poly.pdbx_seq_one_letter_code
_entity_poly.pdbx_strand_id
1 'polypeptide(L)'
;MAKALSDIAQELKASNQKVQLIYAFNGTGKTRLSKEFAKLFQTKEGGLTRDKILYYNAFTEDLFYWDNDLDSDQDFKLKIQPNSFISWIIQEQGQDQNIISHFQHYTNDKMTPSFLLSDGHILFTIQSGDGEDRLNEQIKLSKGEESNFIWSIFYTLLELVISELDILEPDERSTREFDDLEYVFIDDPVSSLDENHLIEVASNLGKLIRTSKSDLKFIITTHNPLFYNVLYNELKNIKRNERYSKRAIDEETGEYGTYIDTRKVPDSSRFRFEKLEDGSYKLIPQPDDSPFAYHNFLRKSLHKAIEDNLVYKYHFNFLRNLYEKTATFLGYQKWQDLLPLDNEGSFSNYESRILNISSHSKVSTEEDELVTLPETALLKNLLQHLESTCNYKE
;
A
#
# COMPACT_ATOMS: atom_id res chain seq x y z
N MET A 1 2.57 -20.53 14.40
CA MET A 1 2.35 -21.84 13.74
C MET A 1 2.45 -21.60 12.24
N ALA A 2 3.14 -22.46 11.51
CA ALA A 2 3.15 -22.47 10.05
C ALA A 2 1.72 -22.74 9.52
N LYS A 3 1.28 -21.96 8.54
CA LYS A 3 -0.07 -22.03 7.95
C LYS A 3 0.01 -22.09 6.42
N ALA A 4 -1.01 -22.66 5.78
CA ALA A 4 -1.20 -22.50 4.34
C ALA A 4 -1.80 -21.11 4.02
N LEU A 5 -1.68 -20.65 2.78
CA LEU A 5 -2.30 -19.39 2.34
C LEU A 5 -3.83 -19.40 2.52
N SER A 6 -4.46 -20.55 2.31
CA SER A 6 -5.90 -20.75 2.51
C SER A 6 -6.31 -20.49 3.96
N ASP A 7 -5.50 -20.94 4.92
CA ASP A 7 -5.78 -20.79 6.35
C ASP A 7 -5.64 -19.32 6.76
N ILE A 8 -4.65 -18.61 6.20
CA ILE A 8 -4.46 -17.18 6.41
C ILE A 8 -5.63 -16.40 5.80
N ALA A 9 -6.07 -16.75 4.59
CA ALA A 9 -7.22 -16.11 3.97
C ALA A 9 -8.50 -16.31 4.82
N GLN A 10 -8.71 -17.51 5.39
CA GLN A 10 -9.82 -17.77 6.31
C GLN A 10 -9.69 -16.96 7.61
N GLU A 11 -8.48 -16.84 8.16
CA GLU A 11 -8.21 -16.02 9.35
C GLU A 11 -8.54 -14.55 9.10
N LEU A 12 -8.14 -14.00 7.93
CA LEU A 12 -8.48 -12.64 7.53
C LEU A 12 -10.00 -12.46 7.38
N LYS A 13 -10.71 -13.45 6.81
CA LYS A 13 -12.17 -13.39 6.66
C LYS A 13 -12.91 -13.49 8.00
N ALA A 14 -12.39 -14.30 8.93
CA ALA A 14 -12.96 -14.48 10.26
C ALA A 14 -12.77 -13.26 11.17
N SER A 15 -11.84 -12.35 10.82
CA SER A 15 -11.63 -11.12 11.55
C SER A 15 -12.88 -10.23 11.51
N ASN A 16 -13.26 -9.71 12.67
CA ASN A 16 -14.33 -8.72 12.76
C ASN A 16 -13.82 -7.29 12.54
N GLN A 17 -12.52 -7.10 12.34
CA GLN A 17 -11.91 -5.77 12.24
C GLN A 17 -12.27 -5.12 10.90
N LYS A 18 -12.65 -3.82 10.92
CA LYS A 18 -12.90 -3.04 9.70
C LYS A 18 -11.66 -2.92 8.84
N VAL A 19 -10.49 -2.76 9.44
CA VAL A 19 -9.22 -2.61 8.71
C VAL A 19 -8.23 -3.70 9.11
N GLN A 20 -7.58 -4.31 8.12
CA GLN A 20 -6.49 -5.25 8.31
C GLN A 20 -5.31 -4.80 7.45
N LEU A 21 -4.28 -4.22 8.10
CA LEU A 21 -3.08 -3.73 7.43
C LEU A 21 -1.96 -4.76 7.54
N ILE A 22 -1.39 -5.17 6.41
CA ILE A 22 -0.44 -6.27 6.33
C ILE A 22 0.84 -5.79 5.64
N TYR A 23 1.95 -5.81 6.37
CA TYR A 23 3.27 -5.60 5.79
C TYR A 23 3.88 -6.93 5.34
N ALA A 24 4.39 -7.00 4.11
CA ALA A 24 5.15 -8.16 3.65
C ALA A 24 6.20 -7.79 2.62
N PHE A 25 7.41 -8.31 2.77
CA PHE A 25 8.50 -8.10 1.81
C PHE A 25 8.15 -8.55 0.38
N ASN A 26 8.92 -8.08 -0.59
CA ASN A 26 8.84 -8.54 -1.97
C ASN A 26 9.06 -10.06 -2.06
N GLY A 27 8.42 -10.71 -3.01
CA GLY A 27 8.51 -12.16 -3.19
C GLY A 27 7.79 -13.03 -2.14
N THR A 28 7.22 -12.47 -1.08
CA THR A 28 6.51 -13.23 -0.03
C THR A 28 5.19 -13.85 -0.51
N GLY A 29 4.62 -13.38 -1.63
CA GLY A 29 3.40 -13.94 -2.22
C GLY A 29 2.10 -13.22 -1.84
N LYS A 30 2.15 -11.91 -1.55
CA LYS A 30 0.96 -11.07 -1.27
C LYS A 30 -0.13 -11.19 -2.35
N THR A 31 0.28 -11.16 -3.63
CA THR A 31 -0.66 -11.34 -4.75
C THR A 31 -1.26 -12.74 -4.84
N ARG A 32 -0.57 -13.76 -4.30
CA ARG A 32 -1.17 -15.09 -4.16
C ARG A 32 -2.18 -15.11 -3.01
N LEU A 33 -1.90 -14.42 -1.91
CA LEU A 33 -2.84 -14.26 -0.80
C LEU A 33 -4.12 -13.53 -1.24
N SER A 34 -4.02 -12.46 -2.03
CA SER A 34 -5.20 -11.75 -2.57
C SER A 34 -6.07 -12.67 -3.44
N LYS A 35 -5.45 -13.50 -4.28
CA LYS A 35 -6.16 -14.54 -5.05
C LYS A 35 -6.83 -15.60 -4.19
N GLU A 36 -6.12 -16.13 -3.20
CA GLU A 36 -6.69 -17.13 -2.28
C GLU A 36 -7.86 -16.55 -1.47
N PHE A 37 -7.78 -15.27 -1.08
CA PHE A 37 -8.88 -14.58 -0.43
C PHE A 37 -10.08 -14.41 -1.36
N ALA A 38 -9.87 -13.99 -2.62
CA ALA A 38 -10.93 -13.87 -3.61
C ALA A 38 -11.66 -15.21 -3.87
N LYS A 39 -10.94 -16.34 -3.87
CA LYS A 39 -11.54 -17.68 -4.01
C LYS A 39 -12.55 -18.02 -2.91
N LEU A 40 -12.47 -17.40 -1.72
CA LEU A 40 -13.43 -17.63 -0.63
C LEU A 40 -14.85 -17.11 -0.95
N PHE A 41 -15.01 -16.33 -2.02
CA PHE A 41 -16.27 -15.76 -2.47
C PHE A 41 -16.71 -16.31 -3.83
N GLN A 42 -15.91 -17.17 -4.46
CA GLN A 42 -16.29 -17.86 -5.69
C GLN A 42 -17.28 -18.98 -5.36
N THR A 43 -18.51 -18.87 -5.83
CA THR A 43 -19.48 -19.98 -5.79
C THR A 43 -19.16 -21.01 -6.88
N LYS A 44 -19.46 -22.29 -6.62
CA LYS A 44 -19.24 -23.41 -7.55
C LYS A 44 -19.97 -23.26 -8.90
N GLU A 45 -20.92 -22.32 -9.00
CA GLU A 45 -21.70 -22.02 -10.21
C GLU A 45 -21.18 -20.80 -10.98
N GLY A 46 -19.99 -20.27 -10.65
CA GLY A 46 -19.38 -19.18 -11.42
C GLY A 46 -20.01 -17.80 -11.19
N GLY A 47 -20.72 -17.62 -10.07
CA GLY A 47 -21.22 -16.31 -9.64
C GLY A 47 -20.08 -15.31 -9.46
N LEU A 48 -20.34 -14.05 -9.81
CA LEU A 48 -19.32 -13.00 -9.90
C LEU A 48 -18.71 -12.73 -8.52
N THR A 49 -17.41 -12.99 -8.40
CA THR A 49 -16.58 -12.59 -7.25
C THR A 49 -16.71 -11.09 -6.92
N ARG A 50 -17.14 -10.27 -7.89
CA ARG A 50 -17.21 -8.81 -7.81
C ARG A 50 -18.30 -8.30 -6.87
N ASP A 51 -19.36 -9.08 -6.64
CA ASP A 51 -20.52 -8.63 -5.86
C ASP A 51 -20.17 -8.51 -4.37
N LYS A 52 -19.19 -9.30 -3.89
CA LYS A 52 -18.78 -9.34 -2.48
C LYS A 52 -17.40 -8.77 -2.19
N ILE A 53 -16.51 -8.74 -3.19
CA ILE A 53 -15.16 -8.25 -3.01
C ILE A 53 -14.68 -7.41 -4.20
N LEU A 54 -14.20 -6.21 -3.88
CA LEU A 54 -13.48 -5.34 -4.79
C LEU A 54 -11.97 -5.54 -4.58
N TYR A 55 -11.20 -5.71 -5.64
CA TYR A 55 -9.75 -5.92 -5.55
C TYR A 55 -8.93 -4.99 -6.43
N TYR A 56 -7.83 -4.50 -5.86
CA TYR A 56 -6.72 -3.89 -6.57
C TYR A 56 -5.49 -4.78 -6.42
N ASN A 57 -4.91 -5.22 -7.53
CA ASN A 57 -3.65 -5.97 -7.56
C ASN A 57 -3.01 -5.84 -8.95
N ALA A 58 -1.85 -6.48 -9.14
CA ALA A 58 -1.16 -6.51 -10.44
C ALA A 58 -2.05 -7.01 -11.63
N PHE A 59 -3.06 -7.86 -11.39
CA PHE A 59 -3.97 -8.30 -12.46
C PHE A 59 -4.98 -7.21 -12.87
N THR A 60 -5.28 -6.27 -11.98
CA THR A 60 -6.04 -5.06 -12.33
C THR A 60 -5.20 -4.17 -13.23
N GLU A 61 -3.88 -4.10 -13.01
CA GLU A 61 -2.96 -3.37 -13.88
C GLU A 61 -2.83 -4.04 -15.25
N ASP A 62 -2.79 -5.38 -15.30
CA ASP A 62 -2.76 -6.18 -16.55
C ASP A 62 -3.99 -5.97 -17.47
N LEU A 63 -5.06 -5.33 -16.99
CA LEU A 63 -6.18 -4.93 -17.83
C LEU A 63 -5.77 -3.87 -18.86
N PHE A 64 -4.66 -3.17 -18.62
CA PHE A 64 -4.16 -2.11 -19.48
C PHE A 64 -2.84 -2.56 -20.11
N TYR A 65 -2.68 -2.34 -21.41
CA TYR A 65 -1.44 -2.67 -22.11
C TYR A 65 -1.20 -1.71 -23.27
N TRP A 66 0.06 -1.37 -23.50
CA TRP A 66 0.43 -0.50 -24.61
C TRP A 66 0.43 -1.28 -25.92
N ASP A 67 -0.23 -0.71 -26.93
CA ASP A 67 -0.05 -1.11 -28.31
C ASP A 67 1.29 -0.55 -28.80
N ASN A 68 2.32 -1.38 -28.82
CA ASN A 68 3.63 -0.99 -29.33
C ASN A 68 3.69 -1.33 -30.82
N ASP A 69 2.92 -0.60 -31.63
CA ASP A 69 3.10 -0.68 -33.09
C ASP A 69 4.46 -0.07 -33.43
N LEU A 70 5.40 -0.91 -33.85
CA LEU A 70 6.80 -0.52 -34.08
C LEU A 70 7.00 0.20 -35.42
N ASP A 71 5.99 0.21 -36.28
CA ASP A 71 6.08 0.75 -37.64
C ASP A 71 5.65 2.23 -37.74
N SER A 72 4.86 2.74 -36.78
CA SER A 72 4.52 4.16 -36.65
C SER A 72 4.84 4.67 -35.23
N ASP A 73 6.00 5.33 -35.07
CA ASP A 73 6.48 5.97 -33.83
C ASP A 73 5.56 7.10 -33.27
N GLN A 74 4.28 7.17 -33.70
CA GLN A 74 3.30 8.22 -33.38
C GLN A 74 1.95 7.69 -32.86
N ASP A 75 1.69 6.38 -32.83
CA ASP A 75 0.40 5.82 -32.41
C ASP A 75 0.41 5.28 -30.95
N PHE A 76 0.80 6.12 -29.97
CA PHE A 76 0.82 5.71 -28.57
C PHE A 76 -0.59 5.51 -27.99
N LYS A 77 -1.08 4.27 -27.96
CA LYS A 77 -2.42 3.93 -27.47
C LYS A 77 -2.35 2.95 -26.31
N LEU A 78 -2.95 3.29 -25.18
CA LEU A 78 -3.12 2.37 -24.07
C LEU A 78 -4.42 1.58 -24.30
N LYS A 79 -4.31 0.31 -24.67
CA LYS A 79 -5.45 -0.58 -24.87
C LYS A 79 -5.97 -1.10 -23.54
N ILE A 80 -7.29 -1.26 -23.48
CA ILE A 80 -8.01 -1.83 -22.35
C ILE A 80 -8.49 -3.21 -22.77
N GLN A 81 -8.22 -4.24 -21.97
CA GLN A 81 -8.82 -5.55 -22.19
C GLN A 81 -10.34 -5.47 -22.04
N PRO A 82 -11.13 -6.20 -22.88
CA PRO A 82 -12.58 -6.19 -22.79
C PRO A 82 -13.07 -6.50 -21.38
N ASN A 83 -13.74 -5.53 -20.75
CA ASN A 83 -14.29 -5.69 -19.43
C ASN A 83 -15.53 -4.79 -19.26
N SER A 84 -16.50 -5.24 -18.48
CA SER A 84 -17.72 -4.47 -18.19
C SER A 84 -17.50 -3.32 -17.21
N PHE A 85 -16.36 -3.30 -16.53
CA PHE A 85 -16.11 -2.43 -15.38
C PHE A 85 -15.73 -1.00 -15.80
N ILE A 86 -14.77 -0.87 -16.72
CA ILE A 86 -14.25 0.42 -17.19
C ILE A 86 -15.30 1.16 -18.02
N SER A 87 -16.08 0.44 -18.84
CA SER A 87 -17.20 1.05 -19.56
C SER A 87 -18.26 1.57 -18.60
N TRP A 88 -18.61 0.81 -17.56
CA TRP A 88 -19.61 1.20 -16.59
C TRP A 88 -19.21 2.45 -15.79
N ILE A 89 -17.99 2.49 -15.24
CA ILE A 89 -17.54 3.64 -14.42
C ILE A 89 -17.44 4.94 -15.24
N ILE A 90 -17.06 4.86 -16.51
CA ILE A 90 -16.90 6.05 -17.37
C ILE A 90 -18.21 6.42 -18.08
N GLN A 91 -18.88 5.48 -18.73
CA GLN A 91 -20.05 5.77 -19.59
C GLN A 91 -21.36 5.84 -18.80
N GLU A 92 -21.53 4.99 -17.80
CA GLU A 92 -22.79 4.93 -17.03
C GLU A 92 -22.73 5.84 -15.80
N GLN A 93 -21.62 5.81 -15.06
CA GLN A 93 -21.43 6.62 -13.85
C GLN A 93 -20.82 8.01 -14.10
N GLY A 94 -20.32 8.29 -15.31
CA GLY A 94 -19.79 9.61 -15.69
C GLY A 94 -18.59 10.09 -14.87
N GLN A 95 -17.72 9.16 -14.44
CA GLN A 95 -16.60 9.47 -13.54
C GLN A 95 -15.31 9.88 -14.26
N ASP A 96 -15.34 10.10 -15.58
CA ASP A 96 -14.17 10.44 -16.40
C ASP A 96 -13.42 11.68 -15.87
N GLN A 97 -14.15 12.74 -15.49
CA GLN A 97 -13.55 13.97 -14.97
C GLN A 97 -12.88 13.78 -13.60
N ASN A 98 -13.44 12.92 -12.75
CA ASN A 98 -12.85 12.60 -11.45
C ASN A 98 -11.57 11.78 -11.64
N ILE A 99 -11.59 10.80 -12.56
CA ILE A 99 -10.39 10.03 -12.92
C ILE A 99 -9.28 10.95 -13.45
N ILE A 100 -9.62 11.88 -14.36
CA ILE A 100 -8.67 12.88 -14.89
C ILE A 100 -8.08 13.71 -13.74
N SER A 101 -8.94 14.23 -12.86
CA SER A 101 -8.54 15.10 -11.76
C SER A 101 -7.60 14.39 -10.79
N HIS A 102 -7.90 13.14 -10.42
CA HIS A 102 -7.05 12.33 -9.56
C HIS A 102 -5.73 11.98 -10.24
N PHE A 103 -5.75 11.64 -11.53
CA PHE A 103 -4.54 11.34 -12.29
C PHE A 103 -3.60 12.53 -12.36
N GLN A 104 -4.14 13.70 -12.72
CA GLN A 104 -3.42 14.97 -12.75
C GLN A 104 -2.84 15.36 -11.40
N HIS A 105 -3.60 15.11 -10.33
CA HIS A 105 -3.16 15.36 -8.95
C HIS A 105 -1.93 14.53 -8.57
N TYR A 106 -1.87 13.25 -8.96
CA TYR A 106 -0.74 12.36 -8.65
C TYR A 106 0.40 12.39 -9.68
N THR A 107 0.27 13.18 -10.76
CA THR A 107 1.27 13.24 -11.83
C THR A 107 1.56 14.69 -12.24
N ASN A 108 0.87 15.18 -13.26
CA ASN A 108 1.06 16.49 -13.85
C ASN A 108 -0.29 17.03 -14.31
N ASP A 109 -0.62 18.26 -13.90
CA ASP A 109 -1.87 18.94 -14.22
C ASP A 109 -2.06 19.24 -15.71
N LYS A 110 -0.99 19.15 -16.51
CA LYS A 110 -1.03 19.34 -17.97
C LYS A 110 -1.30 18.06 -18.75
N MET A 111 -1.29 16.89 -18.11
CA MET A 111 -1.55 15.61 -18.77
C MET A 111 -3.04 15.28 -18.71
N THR A 112 -3.65 14.99 -19.85
CA THR A 112 -5.09 14.71 -19.94
C THR A 112 -5.34 13.40 -20.68
N PRO A 113 -5.92 12.39 -20.01
CA PRO A 113 -6.42 11.19 -20.68
C PRO A 113 -7.71 11.47 -21.45
N SER A 114 -7.82 10.86 -22.62
CA SER A 114 -9.01 10.86 -23.47
C SER A 114 -9.49 9.43 -23.67
N PHE A 115 -10.71 9.14 -23.20
CA PHE A 115 -11.27 7.79 -23.16
C PHE A 115 -12.01 7.45 -24.46
N LEU A 116 -11.37 6.67 -25.34
CA LEU A 116 -11.97 6.19 -26.60
C LEU A 116 -12.47 4.76 -26.42
N LEU A 117 -13.49 4.61 -25.56
CA LEU A 117 -13.97 3.30 -25.11
C LEU A 117 -14.62 2.45 -26.21
N SER A 118 -15.23 3.08 -27.22
CA SER A 118 -15.78 2.38 -28.40
C SER A 118 -14.71 1.57 -29.14
N ASP A 119 -13.46 2.06 -29.10
CA ASP A 119 -12.30 1.45 -29.74
C ASP A 119 -11.37 0.75 -28.73
N GLY A 120 -11.81 0.66 -27.46
CA GLY A 120 -11.09 -0.03 -26.39
C GLY A 120 -9.72 0.55 -26.05
N HIS A 121 -9.48 1.85 -26.25
CA HIS A 121 -8.19 2.47 -25.93
C HIS A 121 -8.29 3.87 -25.32
N ILE A 122 -7.19 4.31 -24.73
CA ILE A 122 -7.03 5.59 -24.05
C ILE A 122 -5.84 6.31 -24.67
N LEU A 123 -6.03 7.58 -24.97
CA LEU A 123 -4.98 8.47 -25.45
C LEU A 123 -4.57 9.43 -24.34
N PHE A 124 -3.29 9.78 -24.28
CA PHE A 124 -2.79 10.78 -23.35
C PHE A 124 -2.23 11.94 -24.14
N THR A 125 -2.64 13.15 -23.75
CA THR A 125 -2.14 14.38 -24.33
C THR A 125 -1.50 15.25 -23.27
N ILE A 126 -0.42 15.95 -23.61
CA ILE A 126 0.17 16.98 -22.77
C ILE A 126 -0.08 18.35 -23.39
N GLN A 127 -0.49 19.30 -22.55
CA GLN A 127 -0.63 20.69 -22.97
C GLN A 127 0.73 21.40 -22.87
N SER A 128 1.28 21.78 -24.02
CA SER A 128 2.52 22.55 -24.13
C SER A 128 2.25 23.96 -24.69
N GLY A 129 2.77 24.99 -24.01
CA GLY A 129 2.63 26.41 -24.37
C GLY A 129 1.77 27.25 -23.41
N ASP A 130 1.99 28.57 -23.38
CA ASP A 130 1.16 29.55 -22.66
C ASP A 130 0.39 30.41 -23.70
N GLY A 131 -0.92 30.59 -23.52
CA GLY A 131 -1.75 31.45 -24.38
C GLY A 131 -2.62 30.71 -25.41
N GLU A 132 -2.87 31.32 -26.57
CA GLU A 132 -3.72 30.78 -27.66
C GLU A 132 -3.02 29.71 -28.53
N ASP A 133 -1.70 29.55 -28.41
CA ASP A 133 -0.88 28.56 -29.14
C ASP A 133 -0.80 27.20 -28.41
N ARG A 134 -1.90 26.73 -27.82
CA ARG A 134 -1.93 25.43 -27.12
C ARG A 134 -1.78 24.29 -28.12
N LEU A 135 -0.65 23.59 -28.08
CA LEU A 135 -0.47 22.33 -28.80
C LEU A 135 -0.74 21.16 -27.84
N ASN A 136 -1.64 20.26 -28.26
CA ASN A 136 -1.86 18.98 -27.59
C ASN A 136 -0.98 17.95 -28.29
N GLU A 137 0.10 17.53 -27.63
CA GLU A 137 0.96 16.47 -28.13
C GLU A 137 0.57 15.14 -27.49
N GLN A 138 0.44 14.09 -28.30
CA GLN A 138 0.16 12.74 -27.81
C GLN A 138 1.42 12.14 -27.20
N ILE A 139 1.31 11.62 -25.98
CA ILE A 139 2.43 11.10 -25.21
C ILE A 139 2.22 9.66 -24.78
N LYS A 140 3.33 8.95 -24.58
CA LYS A 140 3.37 7.67 -23.87
C LYS A 140 3.71 7.92 -22.41
N LEU A 141 2.94 7.33 -21.50
CA LEU A 141 3.22 7.42 -20.08
C LEU A 141 4.46 6.60 -19.70
N SER A 142 5.22 7.10 -18.73
CA SER A 142 6.18 6.29 -17.99
C SER A 142 5.48 5.20 -17.16
N LYS A 143 6.23 4.21 -16.68
CA LYS A 143 5.66 3.14 -15.84
C LYS A 143 5.07 3.62 -14.52
N GLY A 144 5.65 4.67 -13.92
CA GLY A 144 5.09 5.30 -12.72
C GLY A 144 3.76 5.99 -13.01
N GLU A 145 3.69 6.75 -14.10
CA GLU A 145 2.47 7.45 -14.53
C GLU A 145 1.36 6.47 -14.95
N GLU A 146 1.70 5.36 -15.61
CA GLU A 146 0.76 4.29 -15.94
C GLU A 146 0.14 3.68 -14.67
N SER A 147 0.96 3.36 -13.66
CA SER A 147 0.48 2.86 -12.37
C SER A 147 -0.39 3.89 -11.65
N ASN A 148 0.01 5.16 -11.64
CA ASN A 148 -0.79 6.26 -11.09
C ASN A 148 -2.14 6.39 -11.78
N PHE A 149 -2.19 6.29 -13.12
CA PHE A 149 -3.42 6.35 -13.87
C PHE A 149 -4.38 5.23 -13.51
N ILE A 150 -3.88 4.00 -13.44
CA ILE A 150 -4.68 2.82 -13.06
C ILE A 150 -5.16 2.95 -11.61
N TRP A 151 -4.29 3.44 -10.72
CA TRP A 151 -4.65 3.77 -9.35
C TRP A 151 -5.75 4.84 -9.29
N SER A 152 -5.71 5.90 -10.09
CA SER A 152 -6.74 6.94 -10.14
C SER A 152 -8.11 6.40 -10.56
N ILE A 153 -8.15 5.45 -11.50
CA ILE A 153 -9.39 4.74 -11.85
C ILE A 153 -9.94 3.98 -10.64
N PHE A 154 -9.08 3.18 -9.99
CA PHE A 154 -9.49 2.39 -8.84
C PHE A 154 -9.89 3.26 -7.64
N TYR A 155 -9.16 4.34 -7.39
CA TYR A 155 -9.43 5.26 -6.29
C TYR A 155 -10.77 5.97 -6.49
N THR A 156 -11.08 6.38 -7.72
CA THR A 156 -12.39 6.97 -8.07
C THR A 156 -13.52 5.97 -7.86
N LEU A 157 -13.32 4.71 -8.23
CA LEU A 157 -14.29 3.65 -7.92
C LEU A 157 -14.48 3.52 -6.41
N LEU A 158 -13.40 3.49 -5.65
CA LEU A 158 -13.44 3.31 -4.21
C LEU A 158 -14.19 4.46 -3.53
N GLU A 159 -14.00 5.70 -4.00
CA GLU A 159 -14.77 6.86 -3.56
C GLU A 159 -16.27 6.68 -3.82
N LEU A 160 -16.65 6.27 -5.05
CA LEU A 160 -18.03 6.01 -5.41
C LEU A 160 -18.66 4.90 -4.54
N VAL A 161 -17.95 3.78 -4.36
CA VAL A 161 -18.39 2.67 -3.52
C VAL A 161 -18.66 3.13 -2.09
N ILE A 162 -17.74 3.90 -1.51
CA ILE A 162 -17.89 4.40 -0.14
C ILE A 162 -19.02 5.42 -0.06
N SER A 163 -19.16 6.32 -1.04
CA SER A 163 -20.24 7.31 -1.02
C SER A 163 -21.61 6.67 -1.10
N GLU A 164 -21.78 5.62 -1.91
CA GLU A 164 -23.05 4.90 -2.04
C GLU A 164 -23.37 4.06 -0.79
N LEU A 165 -22.37 3.34 -0.27
CA LEU A 165 -22.57 2.48 0.91
C LEU A 165 -22.75 3.25 2.21
N ASP A 166 -22.27 4.50 2.28
CA ASP A 166 -22.50 5.38 3.43
C ASP A 166 -23.93 5.95 3.48
N ILE A 167 -24.70 5.85 2.38
CA ILE A 167 -26.13 6.17 2.36
C ILE A 167 -26.89 5.03 3.05
N LEU A 168 -27.60 5.36 4.14
CA LEU A 168 -28.32 4.39 4.97
C LEU A 168 -29.54 3.78 4.29
N GLU A 169 -30.23 4.55 3.45
CA GLU A 169 -31.44 4.12 2.75
C GLU A 169 -31.08 3.62 1.34
N PRO A 170 -31.19 2.31 1.05
CA PRO A 170 -30.79 1.76 -0.24
C PRO A 170 -31.58 2.30 -1.44
N ASP A 171 -32.78 2.84 -1.18
CA ASP A 171 -33.61 3.46 -2.22
C ASP A 171 -33.11 4.85 -2.66
N GLU A 172 -32.26 5.51 -1.85
CA GLU A 172 -31.66 6.81 -2.16
C GLU A 172 -30.31 6.69 -2.88
N ARG A 173 -29.76 5.48 -3.00
CA ARG A 173 -28.49 5.21 -3.69
C ARG A 173 -28.64 5.39 -5.19
N SER A 174 -27.58 5.90 -5.84
CA SER A 174 -27.53 6.03 -7.29
C SER A 174 -27.41 4.67 -8.00
N THR A 175 -26.86 3.68 -7.30
CA THR A 175 -26.75 2.29 -7.76
C THR A 175 -26.88 1.30 -6.60
N ARG A 176 -27.41 0.11 -6.89
CA ARG A 176 -27.49 -1.02 -5.95
C ARG A 176 -26.42 -2.09 -6.18
N GLU A 177 -25.55 -1.88 -7.17
CA GLU A 177 -24.52 -2.86 -7.55
C GLU A 177 -23.51 -3.14 -6.42
N PHE A 178 -23.40 -2.24 -5.44
CA PHE A 178 -22.48 -2.37 -4.32
C PHE A 178 -23.13 -2.89 -3.05
N ASP A 179 -24.45 -3.11 -3.01
CA ASP A 179 -25.18 -3.42 -1.78
C ASP A 179 -24.68 -4.70 -1.08
N ASP A 180 -24.21 -5.67 -1.87
CA ASP A 180 -23.68 -6.94 -1.40
C ASP A 180 -22.16 -6.91 -1.12
N LEU A 181 -21.50 -5.77 -1.33
CA LEU A 181 -20.05 -5.62 -1.21
C LEU A 181 -19.62 -5.64 0.25
N GLU A 182 -18.83 -6.63 0.62
CA GLU A 182 -18.37 -6.84 2.00
C GLU A 182 -16.91 -6.45 2.20
N TYR A 183 -16.06 -6.60 1.17
CA TYR A 183 -14.61 -6.43 1.29
C TYR A 183 -14.01 -5.59 0.15
N VAL A 184 -13.00 -4.80 0.51
CA VAL A 184 -12.03 -4.20 -0.42
C VAL A 184 -10.65 -4.76 -0.09
N PHE A 185 -9.99 -5.37 -1.08
CA PHE A 185 -8.64 -5.89 -0.96
C PHE A 185 -7.68 -5.10 -1.85
N ILE A 186 -6.69 -4.45 -1.26
CA ILE A 186 -5.70 -3.64 -1.98
C ILE A 186 -4.33 -4.28 -1.79
N ASP A 187 -3.73 -4.77 -2.87
CA ASP A 187 -2.40 -5.37 -2.88
C ASP A 187 -1.39 -4.48 -3.60
N ASP A 188 -0.41 -4.00 -2.84
CA ASP A 188 0.69 -3.16 -3.34
C ASP A 188 0.20 -2.05 -4.28
N PRO A 189 -0.58 -1.08 -3.78
CA PRO A 189 -1.25 -0.10 -4.64
C PRO A 189 -0.30 0.74 -5.50
N VAL A 190 0.98 0.82 -5.12
CA VAL A 190 1.98 1.67 -5.76
C VAL A 190 3.35 0.98 -5.72
N SER A 191 3.73 0.30 -6.81
CA SER A 191 5.02 -0.40 -6.91
C SER A 191 6.16 0.43 -7.51
N SER A 192 5.86 1.59 -8.10
CA SER A 192 6.82 2.37 -8.91
C SER A 192 6.73 3.89 -8.75
N LEU A 193 6.19 4.38 -7.64
CA LEU A 193 6.09 5.82 -7.38
C LEU A 193 7.33 6.39 -6.70
N ASP A 194 7.52 7.69 -6.88
CA ASP A 194 8.44 8.44 -6.03
C ASP A 194 7.90 8.55 -4.59
N GLU A 195 8.78 8.90 -3.65
CA GLU A 195 8.46 8.90 -2.22
C GLU A 195 7.37 9.92 -1.84
N ASN A 196 7.26 11.04 -2.57
CA ASN A 196 6.29 12.10 -2.25
C ASN A 196 4.87 11.70 -2.65
N HIS A 197 4.67 11.23 -3.88
CA HIS A 197 3.36 10.77 -4.34
C HIS A 197 2.90 9.55 -3.54
N LEU A 198 3.83 8.69 -3.12
CA LEU A 198 3.53 7.54 -2.29
C LEU A 198 2.95 7.93 -0.91
N ILE A 199 3.48 8.97 -0.27
CA ILE A 199 2.92 9.51 0.99
C ILE A 199 1.52 10.06 0.76
N GLU A 200 1.31 10.77 -0.34
CA GLU A 200 0.02 11.40 -0.66
C GLU A 200 -1.06 10.36 -0.95
N VAL A 201 -0.77 9.36 -1.79
CA VAL A 201 -1.68 8.23 -2.06
C VAL A 201 -2.04 7.49 -0.76
N ALA A 202 -1.05 7.21 0.09
CA ALA A 202 -1.29 6.58 1.39
C ALA A 202 -2.18 7.45 2.29
N SER A 203 -1.94 8.76 2.32
CA SER A 203 -2.73 9.70 3.13
C SER A 203 -4.17 9.78 2.65
N ASN A 204 -4.38 9.90 1.33
CA ASN A 204 -5.71 10.00 0.73
C ASN A 204 -6.50 8.71 0.94
N LEU A 205 -5.89 7.55 0.70
CA LEU A 205 -6.49 6.25 0.99
C LEU A 205 -6.84 6.09 2.48
N GLY A 206 -5.92 6.45 3.38
CA GLY A 206 -6.14 6.38 4.82
C GLY A 206 -7.31 7.26 5.29
N LYS A 207 -7.41 8.48 4.74
CA LYS A 207 -8.52 9.40 5.01
C LYS A 207 -9.84 8.83 4.51
N LEU A 208 -9.88 8.33 3.27
CA LEU A 208 -11.07 7.77 2.63
C LEU A 208 -11.64 6.59 3.43
N ILE A 209 -10.77 5.68 3.86
CA ILE A 209 -11.16 4.54 4.71
C ILE A 209 -11.68 5.00 6.08
N ARG A 210 -11.04 6.02 6.67
CA ARG A 210 -11.46 6.58 7.96
C ARG A 210 -12.82 7.28 7.88
N THR A 211 -13.14 7.90 6.74
CA THR A 211 -14.41 8.60 6.55
C THR A 211 -15.58 7.66 6.26
N SER A 212 -15.31 6.46 5.73
CA SER A 212 -16.31 5.43 5.52
C SER A 212 -17.06 5.10 6.82
N LYS A 213 -18.38 5.20 6.77
CA LYS A 213 -19.31 4.87 7.87
C LYS A 213 -19.94 3.49 7.73
N SER A 214 -19.91 2.93 6.52
CA SER A 214 -20.41 1.58 6.23
C SER A 214 -19.61 0.47 6.94
N ASP A 215 -20.18 -0.73 6.94
CA ASP A 215 -19.57 -1.95 7.47
C ASP A 215 -18.53 -2.58 6.52
N LEU A 216 -18.20 -1.88 5.42
CA LEU A 216 -17.23 -2.32 4.43
C LEU A 216 -15.86 -2.55 5.08
N LYS A 217 -15.28 -3.73 4.84
CA LYS A 217 -13.99 -4.14 5.42
C LYS A 217 -12.85 -3.96 4.42
N PHE A 218 -11.71 -3.51 4.92
CA PHE A 218 -10.52 -3.21 4.12
C PHE A 218 -9.37 -4.12 4.51
N ILE A 219 -8.78 -4.79 3.52
CA ILE A 219 -7.54 -5.57 3.68
C ILE A 219 -6.51 -4.93 2.76
N ILE A 220 -5.41 -4.44 3.34
CA ILE A 220 -4.37 -3.74 2.59
C ILE A 220 -3.05 -4.47 2.82
N THR A 221 -2.44 -4.95 1.74
CA THR A 221 -1.10 -5.53 1.74
C THR A 221 -0.13 -4.56 1.10
N THR A 222 1.03 -4.36 1.72
CA THR A 222 2.10 -3.54 1.13
C THR A 222 3.49 -4.09 1.46
N HIS A 223 4.42 -3.97 0.52
CA HIS A 223 5.85 -4.12 0.77
C HIS A 223 6.56 -2.81 1.12
N ASN A 224 5.94 -1.67 0.81
CA ASN A 224 6.59 -0.39 0.99
C ASN A 224 6.45 0.07 2.47
N PRO A 225 7.56 0.25 3.19
CA PRO A 225 7.50 0.62 4.60
C PRO A 225 6.96 2.02 4.87
N LEU A 226 7.25 2.98 3.99
CA LEU A 226 6.77 4.35 4.12
C LEU A 226 5.25 4.37 3.95
N PHE A 227 4.74 3.69 2.92
CA PHE A 227 3.31 3.53 2.67
C PHE A 227 2.60 2.90 3.88
N TYR A 228 3.15 1.80 4.40
CA TYR A 228 2.64 1.13 5.59
C TYR A 228 2.59 2.08 6.80
N ASN A 229 3.64 2.85 7.04
CA ASN A 229 3.74 3.75 8.19
C ASN A 229 2.75 4.93 8.11
N VAL A 230 2.51 5.48 6.92
CA VAL A 230 1.51 6.53 6.72
C VAL A 230 0.11 5.97 7.00
N LEU A 231 -0.25 4.84 6.38
CA LEU A 231 -1.54 4.18 6.63
C LEU A 231 -1.72 3.77 8.09
N TYR A 232 -0.68 3.23 8.71
CA TYR A 232 -0.67 2.91 10.14
C TYR A 232 -1.12 4.11 10.97
N ASN A 233 -0.54 5.28 10.70
CA ASN A 233 -0.81 6.49 11.47
C ASN A 233 -2.19 7.09 11.19
N GLU A 234 -2.67 7.03 9.95
CA GLU A 234 -4.01 7.50 9.59
C GLU A 234 -5.12 6.61 10.18
N LEU A 235 -4.88 5.29 10.25
CA LEU A 235 -5.89 4.28 10.59
C LEU A 235 -5.86 3.85 12.07
N LYS A 236 -4.81 4.16 12.83
CA LYS A 236 -4.68 3.75 14.26
C LYS A 236 -5.82 4.20 15.16
N ASN A 237 -6.51 5.29 14.79
CA ASN A 237 -7.57 5.88 15.60
C ASN A 237 -8.97 5.42 15.20
N ILE A 238 -9.11 4.52 14.22
CA ILE A 238 -10.41 3.93 13.87
C ILE A 238 -10.85 3.04 15.03
N LYS A 239 -12.00 3.38 15.61
CA LYS A 239 -12.58 2.70 16.76
C LYS A 239 -14.01 2.29 16.44
N ARG A 240 -14.37 1.08 16.85
CA ARG A 240 -15.75 0.59 16.83
C ARG A 240 -16.33 0.52 18.23
N ASN A 241 -17.65 0.60 18.31
CA ASN A 241 -18.37 0.36 19.56
C ASN A 241 -18.59 -1.15 19.73
N GLU A 242 -18.03 -1.72 20.78
CA GLU A 242 -18.23 -3.11 21.16
C GLU A 242 -19.11 -3.17 22.41
N ARG A 243 -20.19 -3.96 22.33
CA ARG A 243 -21.08 -4.21 23.47
C ARG A 243 -20.44 -5.25 24.39
N TYR A 244 -20.46 -4.99 25.69
CA TYR A 244 -20.00 -5.95 26.69
C TYR A 244 -20.97 -5.98 27.88
N SER A 245 -21.08 -7.16 28.48
CA SER A 245 -21.90 -7.35 29.68
C SER A 245 -21.09 -6.97 30.92
N LYS A 246 -21.65 -6.08 31.74
CA LYS A 246 -21.10 -5.70 33.04
C LYS A 246 -22.09 -6.08 34.14
N ARG A 247 -21.58 -6.67 35.22
CA ARG A 247 -22.36 -6.89 36.45
C ARG A 247 -22.30 -5.62 37.28
N ALA A 248 -23.46 -5.10 37.66
CA ALA A 248 -23.59 -4.00 38.60
C ALA A 248 -24.71 -4.32 39.60
N ILE A 249 -24.65 -3.69 40.77
CA ILE A 249 -25.71 -3.81 41.78
C ILE A 249 -26.76 -2.78 41.42
N ASP A 250 -28.00 -3.22 41.33
CA ASP A 250 -29.14 -2.35 41.13
C ASP A 250 -29.41 -1.57 42.43
N GLU A 251 -29.39 -0.22 42.36
CA GLU A 251 -29.49 0.63 43.55
C GLU A 251 -30.86 0.58 44.24
N GLU A 252 -31.92 0.18 43.53
CA GLU A 252 -33.27 0.06 44.09
C GLU A 252 -33.53 -1.32 44.70
N THR A 253 -33.00 -2.38 44.09
CA THR A 253 -33.31 -3.77 44.50
C THR A 253 -32.17 -4.44 45.28
N GLY A 254 -30.95 -3.92 45.22
CA GLY A 254 -29.77 -4.49 45.88
C GLY A 254 -29.28 -5.81 45.26
N GLU A 255 -29.87 -6.23 44.14
CA GLU A 255 -29.51 -7.46 43.43
C GLU A 255 -28.47 -7.21 42.33
N TYR A 256 -27.74 -8.27 41.97
CA TYR A 256 -26.78 -8.21 40.85
C TYR A 256 -27.53 -8.26 39.51
N GLY A 257 -27.62 -7.12 38.84
CA GLY A 257 -28.07 -7.01 37.45
C GLY A 257 -26.94 -7.19 36.44
N THR A 258 -27.26 -7.75 35.27
CA THR A 258 -26.36 -7.72 34.10
C THR A 258 -26.81 -6.62 33.17
N TYR A 259 -25.96 -5.62 32.97
CA TYR A 259 -26.21 -4.48 32.10
C TYR A 259 -25.33 -4.57 30.86
N ILE A 260 -25.84 -4.11 29.72
CA ILE A 260 -25.08 -4.01 28.47
C ILE A 260 -24.51 -2.60 28.40
N ASP A 261 -23.19 -2.51 28.35
CA ASP A 261 -22.46 -1.26 28.15
C ASP A 261 -21.68 -1.31 26.83
N THR A 262 -21.26 -0.16 26.32
CA THR A 262 -20.51 -0.03 25.07
C THR A 262 -19.13 0.55 25.33
N ARG A 263 -18.09 -0.12 24.85
CA ARG A 263 -16.71 0.37 24.86
C ARG A 263 -16.21 0.61 23.45
N LYS A 264 -15.34 1.61 23.29
CA LYS A 264 -14.64 1.84 22.02
C LYS A 264 -13.41 0.94 21.96
N VAL A 265 -13.35 0.01 21.01
CA VAL A 265 -12.18 -0.83 20.73
C VAL A 265 -11.55 -0.45 19.38
N PRO A 266 -10.24 -0.64 19.20
CA PRO A 266 -9.62 -0.50 17.88
C PRO A 266 -10.34 -1.38 16.87
N ASP A 267 -10.63 -0.78 15.71
CA ASP A 267 -11.23 -1.48 14.56
C ASP A 267 -10.23 -1.60 13.40
N SER A 268 -8.95 -1.61 13.77
CA SER A 268 -7.84 -1.92 12.88
C SER A 268 -6.95 -2.99 13.52
N SER A 269 -6.54 -3.95 12.71
CA SER A 269 -5.57 -4.98 13.06
C SER A 269 -4.38 -4.92 12.11
N ARG A 270 -3.22 -5.31 12.62
CA ARG A 270 -1.95 -5.11 11.94
C ARG A 270 -1.16 -6.39 11.97
N PHE A 271 -0.58 -6.73 10.83
CA PHE A 271 0.12 -7.98 10.67
C PHE A 271 1.39 -7.81 9.87
N ARG A 272 2.35 -8.68 10.15
CA ARG A 272 3.47 -8.95 9.27
C ARG A 272 3.27 -10.32 8.64
N PHE A 273 3.34 -10.37 7.32
CA PHE A 273 3.22 -11.60 6.56
C PHE A 273 4.60 -12.08 6.11
N GLU A 274 4.94 -13.31 6.50
CA GLU A 274 6.22 -13.92 6.21
C GLU A 274 6.03 -15.27 5.52
N LYS A 275 6.91 -15.55 4.57
CA LYS A 275 7.08 -16.87 3.98
C LYS A 275 8.28 -17.55 4.66
N LEU A 276 8.07 -18.75 5.17
CA LEU A 276 9.09 -19.56 5.83
C LEU A 276 9.88 -20.37 4.80
N GLU A 277 11.07 -20.85 5.18
CA GLU A 277 11.98 -21.60 4.31
C GLU A 277 11.37 -22.94 3.83
N ASP A 278 10.48 -23.53 4.64
CA ASP A 278 9.72 -24.74 4.30
C ASP A 278 8.58 -24.48 3.30
N GLY A 279 8.40 -23.24 2.85
CA GLY A 279 7.35 -22.81 1.94
C GLY A 279 6.00 -22.53 2.61
N SER A 280 5.91 -22.67 3.94
CA SER A 280 4.73 -22.30 4.71
C SER A 280 4.68 -20.81 5.02
N TYR A 281 3.56 -20.33 5.57
CA TYR A 281 3.33 -18.92 5.80
C TYR A 281 3.03 -18.62 7.26
N LYS A 282 3.34 -17.40 7.68
CA LYS A 282 3.06 -16.92 9.03
C LYS A 282 2.49 -15.50 8.97
N LEU A 283 1.33 -15.33 9.59
CA LEU A 283 0.73 -14.03 9.87
C LEU A 283 1.05 -13.65 11.32
N ILE A 284 1.92 -12.67 11.52
CA ILE A 284 2.38 -12.25 12.84
C ILE A 284 1.63 -10.98 13.26
N PRO A 285 0.77 -11.02 14.29
CA PRO A 285 0.11 -9.82 14.78
C PRO A 285 1.15 -8.83 15.30
N GLN A 286 0.99 -7.57 14.92
CA GLN A 286 1.78 -6.44 15.41
C GLN A 286 0.87 -5.62 16.35
N PRO A 287 0.95 -5.84 17.68
CA PRO A 287 0.22 -4.98 18.63
C PRO A 287 0.71 -3.54 18.51
N ASP A 288 -0.06 -2.58 19.07
CA ASP A 288 0.07 -1.10 19.00
C ASP A 288 1.45 -0.46 19.32
N ASP A 289 2.53 -1.24 19.36
CA ASP A 289 3.87 -0.73 19.24
C ASP A 289 4.04 -0.10 17.85
N SER A 290 3.99 1.24 17.90
CA SER A 290 4.59 2.24 17.03
C SER A 290 5.47 1.73 15.88
N PRO A 291 5.65 2.53 14.81
CA PRO A 291 6.78 2.43 13.86
C PRO A 291 8.18 2.11 14.45
N PHE A 292 8.39 2.21 15.78
CA PHE A 292 9.53 1.64 16.51
C PHE A 292 9.67 0.11 16.39
N ALA A 293 8.59 -0.66 16.27
CA ALA A 293 8.66 -2.10 15.96
C ALA A 293 9.26 -2.34 14.57
N TYR A 294 9.01 -1.45 13.61
CA TYR A 294 9.64 -1.50 12.30
C TYR A 294 11.16 -1.23 12.38
N HIS A 295 11.62 -0.28 13.21
CA HIS A 295 13.06 -0.09 13.45
C HIS A 295 13.72 -1.30 14.08
N ASN A 296 13.11 -1.86 15.13
CA ASN A 296 13.61 -3.08 15.76
C ASN A 296 13.57 -4.28 14.80
N PHE A 297 12.58 -4.33 13.92
CA PHE A 297 12.49 -5.35 12.88
C PHE A 297 13.54 -5.17 11.80
N LEU A 298 13.76 -3.96 11.29
CA LEU A 298 14.82 -3.67 10.34
C LEU A 298 16.17 -4.06 10.94
N ARG A 299 16.42 -3.63 12.16
CA ARG A 299 17.61 -4.00 12.93
C ARG A 299 17.76 -5.51 13.07
N LYS A 300 16.71 -6.24 13.49
CA LYS A 300 16.74 -7.71 13.60
C LYS A 300 16.92 -8.40 12.24
N SER A 301 16.31 -7.89 11.18
CA SER A 301 16.44 -8.43 9.82
C SER A 301 17.85 -8.22 9.30
N LEU A 302 18.45 -7.06 9.57
CA LEU A 302 19.85 -6.76 9.25
C LEU A 302 20.80 -7.67 10.04
N HIS A 303 20.59 -7.84 11.35
CA HIS A 303 21.39 -8.77 12.16
C HIS A 303 21.31 -10.19 11.62
N LYS A 304 20.11 -10.70 11.36
CA LYS A 304 19.93 -12.04 10.79
C LYS A 304 20.63 -12.17 9.42
N ALA A 305 20.48 -11.19 8.54
CA ALA A 305 21.12 -11.20 7.23
C ALA A 305 22.66 -11.17 7.31
N ILE A 306 23.22 -10.43 8.28
CA ILE A 306 24.66 -10.37 8.54
C ILE A 306 25.14 -11.71 9.14
N GLU A 307 24.40 -12.32 10.06
CA GLU A 307 24.72 -13.62 10.66
C GLU A 307 24.71 -14.74 9.61
N ASP A 308 23.71 -14.76 8.74
CA ASP A 308 23.54 -15.76 7.69
C ASP A 308 24.44 -15.49 6.46
N ASN A 309 25.18 -14.36 6.42
CA ASN A 309 25.93 -13.85 5.25
C ASN A 309 25.08 -13.72 3.97
N LEU A 310 23.76 -13.53 4.10
CA LEU A 310 22.81 -13.36 3.01
C LEU A 310 22.36 -11.91 2.94
N VAL A 311 23.28 -11.01 2.58
CA VAL A 311 22.99 -9.58 2.46
C VAL A 311 22.68 -9.22 1.02
N TYR A 312 21.45 -8.78 0.79
CA TYR A 312 20.94 -8.25 -0.50
C TYR A 312 20.96 -6.72 -0.54
N LYS A 313 20.90 -6.13 -1.74
CA LYS A 313 20.94 -4.67 -1.94
C LYS A 313 19.85 -3.95 -1.13
N TYR A 314 18.65 -4.54 -1.05
CA TYR A 314 17.54 -3.95 -0.29
C TYR A 314 17.84 -3.80 1.22
N HIS A 315 18.78 -4.55 1.80
CA HIS A 315 19.18 -4.36 3.20
C HIS A 315 19.84 -2.99 3.44
N PHE A 316 20.48 -2.39 2.43
CA PHE A 316 20.99 -1.02 2.54
C PHE A 316 19.85 0.00 2.66
N ASN A 317 18.68 -0.29 2.08
CA ASN A 317 17.49 0.56 2.21
C ASN A 317 16.97 0.53 3.65
N PHE A 318 17.04 -0.64 4.30
CA PHE A 318 16.67 -0.77 5.71
C PHE A 318 17.62 0.04 6.59
N LEU A 319 18.92 -0.08 6.35
CA LEU A 319 19.92 0.69 7.09
C LEU A 319 19.72 2.20 6.89
N ARG A 320 19.51 2.67 5.65
CA ARG A 320 19.22 4.08 5.35
C ARG A 320 17.97 4.56 6.09
N ASN A 321 16.90 3.77 6.11
CA ASN A 321 15.67 4.12 6.83
C ASN A 321 15.90 4.21 8.36
N LEU A 322 16.79 3.37 8.92
CA LEU A 322 17.22 3.51 10.32
C LEU A 322 17.94 4.85 10.53
N TYR A 323 18.93 5.17 9.70
CA TYR A 323 19.69 6.43 9.78
C TYR A 323 18.79 7.67 9.67
N GLU A 324 17.86 7.69 8.72
CA GLU A 324 16.94 8.81 8.50
C GLU A 324 16.05 9.09 9.71
N LYS A 325 15.46 8.04 10.27
CA LYS A 325 14.57 8.20 11.43
C LYS A 325 15.34 8.48 12.72
N THR A 326 16.52 7.90 12.88
CA THR A 326 17.42 8.22 13.99
C THR A 326 17.88 9.67 13.93
N ALA A 327 18.29 10.16 12.75
CA ALA A 327 18.68 11.54 12.55
C ALA A 327 17.54 12.51 12.89
N THR A 328 16.33 12.20 12.42
CA THR A 328 15.11 12.95 12.77
C THR A 328 14.87 12.96 14.29
N PHE A 329 15.03 11.82 14.96
CA PHE A 329 14.85 11.69 16.41
C PHE A 329 15.87 12.50 17.21
N LEU A 330 17.13 12.53 16.77
CA LEU A 330 18.21 13.26 17.42
C LEU A 330 18.28 14.75 17.01
N GLY A 331 17.41 15.20 16.09
CA GLY A 331 17.29 16.60 15.67
C GLY A 331 18.29 17.05 14.60
N TYR A 332 18.89 16.12 13.86
CA TYR A 332 19.76 16.43 12.72
C TYR A 332 18.94 16.87 11.50
N GLN A 333 19.47 17.80 10.71
CA GLN A 333 18.82 18.27 9.47
C GLN A 333 19.02 17.28 8.31
N LYS A 334 20.11 16.51 8.34
CA LYS A 334 20.47 15.54 7.32
C LYS A 334 20.89 14.24 7.99
N TRP A 335 20.46 13.10 7.46
CA TRP A 335 20.84 11.80 8.03
C TRP A 335 22.31 11.48 7.84
N GLN A 336 22.94 12.07 6.81
CA GLN A 336 24.38 11.96 6.56
C GLN A 336 25.20 12.54 7.73
N ASP A 337 24.62 13.45 8.51
CA ASP A 337 25.28 14.05 9.67
C ASP A 337 25.50 13.03 10.82
N LEU A 338 24.83 11.87 10.74
CA LEU A 338 24.93 10.77 11.70
C LEU A 338 25.96 9.69 11.27
N LEU A 339 26.55 9.78 10.08
CA LEU A 339 27.55 8.81 9.63
C LEU A 339 28.86 8.95 10.42
N PRO A 340 29.66 7.87 10.56
CA PRO A 340 30.96 7.96 11.20
C PRO A 340 31.84 8.99 10.47
N LEU A 341 32.53 9.80 11.26
CA LEU A 341 33.49 10.77 10.74
C LEU A 341 34.80 10.06 10.42
N ASP A 342 35.37 10.35 9.25
CA ASP A 342 36.70 9.88 8.90
C ASP A 342 37.75 10.56 9.83
N ASN A 343 38.99 10.04 9.87
CA ASN A 343 40.09 10.57 10.69
C ASN A 343 40.41 12.07 10.45
N GLU A 344 39.88 12.67 9.38
CA GLU A 344 40.04 14.08 9.03
C GLU A 344 38.84 14.97 9.43
N GLY A 345 37.85 14.44 10.15
CA GLY A 345 36.67 15.20 10.57
C GLY A 345 35.70 15.53 9.42
N SER A 346 35.84 14.84 8.28
CA SER A 346 34.93 14.91 7.15
C SER A 346 33.95 13.74 7.19
N PHE A 347 32.71 13.98 6.74
CA PHE A 347 31.72 12.91 6.55
C PHE A 347 32.25 11.92 5.51
N SER A 348 32.16 10.62 5.79
CA SER A 348 32.61 9.60 4.84
C SER A 348 31.83 9.69 3.53
N ASN A 349 32.45 10.30 2.51
CA ASN A 349 31.89 10.43 1.16
C ASN A 349 31.67 9.06 0.51
N TYR A 350 32.37 8.03 0.98
CA TYR A 350 32.25 6.66 0.47
C TYR A 350 30.98 5.97 0.98
N GLU A 351 30.72 6.03 2.28
CA GLU A 351 29.55 5.39 2.91
C GLU A 351 28.24 6.05 2.50
N SER A 352 28.21 7.38 2.46
CA SER A 352 27.05 8.14 1.96
C SER A 352 26.77 7.84 0.48
N ARG A 353 27.82 7.66 -0.34
CA ARG A 353 27.69 7.31 -1.75
C ARG A 353 27.21 5.88 -1.95
N ILE A 354 27.70 4.90 -1.19
CA ILE A 354 27.20 3.52 -1.24
C ILE A 354 25.75 3.46 -0.78
N LEU A 355 25.40 4.09 0.36
CA LEU A 355 24.02 4.12 0.82
C LEU A 355 23.10 4.78 -0.21
N ASN A 356 23.50 5.90 -0.82
CA ASN A 356 22.71 6.55 -1.87
C ASN A 356 22.58 5.71 -3.15
N ILE A 357 23.66 5.04 -3.59
CA ILE A 357 23.63 4.20 -4.81
C ILE A 357 22.78 2.95 -4.57
N SER A 358 23.00 2.25 -3.46
CA SER A 358 22.29 1.03 -3.10
C SER A 358 20.82 1.26 -2.74
N SER A 359 20.42 2.51 -2.46
CA SER A 359 19.03 2.89 -2.20
C SER A 359 18.30 3.64 -3.30
N HIS A 360 19.00 3.94 -4.40
CA HIS A 360 18.41 4.53 -5.61
C HIS A 360 18.57 3.62 -6.83
N SER A 361 18.78 2.31 -6.66
CA SER A 361 18.70 1.38 -7.79
C SER A 361 17.26 1.38 -8.33
N LYS A 362 17.01 2.22 -9.35
CA LYS A 362 15.73 2.41 -10.07
C LYS A 362 15.24 1.14 -10.80
N VAL A 363 15.85 -0.01 -10.55
CA VAL A 363 15.62 -1.25 -11.27
C VAL A 363 15.31 -2.34 -10.25
N SER A 364 14.02 -2.65 -10.10
CA SER A 364 13.49 -3.66 -9.18
C SER A 364 14.06 -5.07 -9.38
N THR A 365 14.66 -5.36 -10.54
CA THR A 365 15.26 -6.66 -10.84
C THR A 365 16.63 -6.88 -10.21
N GLU A 366 17.29 -5.84 -9.67
CA GLU A 366 18.62 -5.96 -9.04
C GLU A 366 18.58 -6.03 -7.51
N GLU A 367 17.43 -5.81 -6.87
CA GLU A 367 17.34 -5.73 -5.40
C GLU A 367 17.59 -7.07 -4.69
N ASP A 368 17.35 -8.19 -5.39
CA ASP A 368 17.59 -9.57 -4.94
C ASP A 368 19.03 -10.06 -5.23
N GLU A 369 19.92 -9.19 -5.73
CA GLU A 369 21.32 -9.54 -5.91
C GLU A 369 22.06 -9.57 -4.57
N LEU A 370 22.78 -10.67 -4.34
CA LEU A 370 23.71 -10.80 -3.23
C LEU A 370 24.82 -9.77 -3.37
N VAL A 371 25.01 -9.03 -2.30
CA VAL A 371 25.99 -7.95 -2.21
C VAL A 371 27.38 -8.54 -1.94
N THR A 372 28.44 -7.84 -2.34
CA THR A 372 29.80 -8.36 -2.15
C THR A 372 30.20 -8.44 -0.67
N LEU A 373 31.18 -9.29 -0.34
CA LEU A 373 31.71 -9.41 1.03
C LEU A 373 32.20 -8.07 1.63
N PRO A 374 32.90 -7.19 0.89
CA PRO A 374 33.30 -5.88 1.39
C PRO A 374 32.11 -4.96 1.75
N GLU A 375 31.06 -4.98 0.93
CA GLU A 375 29.84 -4.20 1.18
C GLU A 375 29.03 -4.78 2.35
N THR A 376 29.01 -6.11 2.51
CA THR A 376 28.44 -6.76 3.71
C THR A 376 29.17 -6.32 4.98
N ALA A 377 30.50 -6.22 4.94
CA ALA A 377 31.29 -5.68 6.05
C ALA A 377 31.00 -4.20 6.32
N LEU A 378 30.79 -3.40 5.26
CA LEU A 378 30.40 -1.99 5.37
C LEU A 378 29.05 -1.84 6.08
N LEU A 379 28.04 -2.61 5.65
CA LEU A 379 26.70 -2.60 6.25
C LEU A 379 26.76 -3.00 7.74
N LYS A 380 27.59 -3.99 8.09
CA LYS A 380 27.82 -4.39 9.48
C LYS A 380 28.44 -3.26 10.33
N ASN A 381 29.47 -2.59 9.81
CA ASN A 381 30.14 -1.49 10.50
C ASN A 381 29.19 -0.31 10.74
N LEU A 382 28.41 0.05 9.73
CA LEU A 382 27.42 1.13 9.82
C LEU A 382 26.29 0.80 10.81
N LEU A 383 25.79 -0.44 10.81
CA LEU A 383 24.78 -0.87 11.79
C LEU A 383 25.31 -0.78 13.23
N GLN A 384 26.54 -1.28 13.47
CA GLN A 384 27.19 -1.19 14.78
C GLN A 384 27.42 0.26 15.21
N HIS A 385 27.83 1.13 14.28
CA HIS A 385 27.99 2.56 14.55
C HIS A 385 26.65 3.15 15.02
N LEU A 386 25.58 2.98 14.24
CA LEU A 386 24.25 3.50 14.56
C LEU A 386 23.75 2.99 15.92
N GLU A 387 23.98 1.71 16.24
CA GLU A 387 23.62 1.14 17.55
C GLU A 387 24.40 1.76 18.71
N SER A 388 25.70 1.99 18.52
CA SER A 388 26.56 2.62 19.53
C SER A 388 26.19 4.08 19.79
N THR A 389 25.80 4.84 18.76
CA THR A 389 25.40 6.25 18.87
C THR A 389 24.06 6.40 19.59
N CYS A 390 23.12 5.46 19.39
CA CYS A 390 21.76 5.59 19.87
C CYS A 390 21.50 4.89 21.22
N ASN A 391 22.49 4.16 21.74
CA ASN A 391 22.37 3.43 22.99
C ASN A 391 21.10 2.56 23.03
N TYR A 392 20.79 1.89 21.92
CA TYR A 392 19.65 0.98 21.82
C TYR A 392 19.83 -0.16 22.85
N LYS A 393 19.24 -0.01 24.04
CA LYS A 393 19.15 -1.12 24.99
C LYS A 393 18.26 -2.21 24.37
N GLU A 394 18.72 -3.45 24.52
CA GLU A 394 18.01 -4.67 24.08
C GLU A 394 16.57 -4.74 24.56
#